data_AF-A0A3M3JT18-F1
#
_entry.id   AF-A0A3M3JT18-F1
#
_cell.length_a   1.000
_cell.length_b   1.000
_cell.length_c   1.000
_cell.angle_alpha   90.00
_cell.angle_beta   90.00
_cell.angle_gamma   90.00
#
_symmetry.space_group_name_H-M   'P 1'
#
loop_
_entity.id
_entity.type
_entity.pdbx_description
1 polymer ?
#
loop_
_entity_poly.entity_id
_entity_poly.type
_entity_poly.pdbx_seq_one_letter_code
_entity_poly.pdbx_strand_id
1 'polypeptide(L)'
;MWLNEAIVQWHWDGVSIDSIVGFAANHKMELFDFIETYFCEGWPDSVPENYRGWVFGPVYGKRIGNPEGYKKMLHILAIDKDGKALTFQGACDVYLDADGYDVVVTTAQDAIALAKEYRAVAD
;
A
#
# COMPACT_ATOMS: atom_id res chain seq x y z
N MET A 1 -29.40 -1.36 -5.93
CA MET A 1 -28.13 -0.63 -6.02
C MET A 1 -27.84 -0.09 -4.63
N TRP A 2 -27.24 -0.91 -3.75
CA TRP A 2 -27.09 -0.61 -2.31
C TRP A 2 -25.73 -1.07 -1.75
N LEU A 3 -24.99 -1.92 -2.48
CA LEU A 3 -23.72 -2.48 -2.02
C LEU A 3 -22.62 -1.39 -1.91
N ASN A 4 -22.59 -0.46 -2.88
CA ASN A 4 -21.56 0.57 -2.93
C ASN A 4 -21.76 1.66 -1.87
N GLU A 5 -23.00 1.98 -1.47
CA GLU A 5 -23.24 3.00 -0.44
C GLU A 5 -22.76 2.55 0.94
N ALA A 6 -23.02 1.28 1.31
CA ALA A 6 -22.56 0.73 2.59
C ALA A 6 -21.02 0.65 2.66
N ILE A 7 -20.36 0.34 1.54
CA ILE A 7 -18.89 0.31 1.44
C ILE A 7 -18.33 1.73 1.55
N VAL A 8 -18.84 2.69 0.79
CA VAL A 8 -18.32 4.08 0.79
C VAL A 8 -18.54 4.79 2.12
N GLN A 9 -19.60 4.45 2.85
CA GLN A 9 -19.86 5.00 4.19
C GLN A 9 -19.08 4.30 5.30
N TRP A 10 -18.48 3.14 5.02
CA TRP A 10 -17.74 2.40 6.01
C TRP A 10 -16.43 3.12 6.35
N HIS A 11 -16.10 3.13 7.64
CA HIS A 11 -14.89 3.72 8.17
C HIS A 11 -14.23 2.74 9.11
N TRP A 12 -12.91 2.64 9.02
CA TRP A 12 -12.12 1.80 9.90
C TRP A 12 -11.81 2.51 11.22
N ASP A 13 -11.92 1.81 12.36
CA ASP A 13 -11.78 2.39 13.70
C ASP A 13 -10.33 2.47 14.21
N GLY A 14 -9.37 2.06 13.37
CA GLY A 14 -7.94 2.03 13.71
C GLY A 14 -7.54 0.85 14.60
N VAL A 15 -8.45 -0.07 14.93
CA VAL A 15 -8.19 -1.12 15.93
C VAL A 15 -7.43 -2.29 15.32
N SER A 16 -7.94 -2.86 14.22
CA SER A 16 -7.38 -4.08 13.64
C SER A 16 -7.48 -4.07 12.12
N ILE A 17 -6.37 -4.33 11.43
CA ILE A 17 -6.36 -4.52 9.97
C ILE A 17 -7.16 -5.76 9.57
N ASP A 18 -7.26 -6.78 10.44
CA ASP A 18 -8.08 -7.96 10.16
C ASP A 18 -9.58 -7.60 10.03
N SER A 19 -10.03 -6.50 10.66
CA SER A 19 -11.38 -5.99 10.45
C SER A 19 -11.60 -5.45 9.03
N ILE A 20 -10.57 -4.87 8.42
CA ILE A 20 -10.60 -4.42 7.02
C ILE A 20 -10.69 -5.64 6.09
N VAL A 21 -9.85 -6.64 6.33
CA VAL A 21 -9.85 -7.90 5.56
C VAL A 21 -11.20 -8.61 5.70
N GLY A 22 -11.73 -8.70 6.92
CA GLY A 22 -13.04 -9.29 7.18
C GLY A 22 -14.18 -8.51 6.52
N PHE A 23 -14.11 -7.17 6.49
CA PHE A 23 -15.12 -6.34 5.84
C PHE A 23 -15.14 -6.55 4.33
N ALA A 24 -13.97 -6.60 3.67
CA ALA A 24 -13.86 -6.93 2.24
C ALA A 24 -14.43 -8.32 1.93
N ALA A 25 -14.04 -9.33 2.72
CA ALA A 25 -14.53 -10.70 2.57
C ALA A 25 -16.05 -10.82 2.76
N ASN A 26 -16.63 -10.09 3.72
CA ASN A 26 -18.09 -10.03 3.92
C ASN A 26 -18.84 -9.47 2.70
N HIS A 27 -18.19 -8.61 1.92
CA HIS A 27 -18.71 -8.07 0.66
C HIS A 27 -18.30 -8.89 -0.57
N LYS A 28 -17.62 -10.04 -0.36
CA LYS A 28 -17.12 -10.94 -1.42
C LYS A 28 -16.19 -10.23 -2.41
N MET A 29 -15.37 -9.32 -1.91
CA MET A 29 -14.36 -8.61 -2.68
C MET A 29 -12.97 -9.09 -2.27
N GLU A 30 -12.09 -9.22 -3.26
CA GLU A 30 -10.66 -9.36 -2.99
C GLU A 30 -10.15 -8.09 -2.30
N LEU A 31 -9.18 -8.26 -1.40
CA LEU A 31 -8.67 -7.13 -0.61
C LEU A 31 -8.06 -6.05 -1.50
N PHE A 32 -7.36 -6.45 -2.56
CA PHE A 32 -6.79 -5.54 -3.55
C PHE A 32 -7.89 -4.67 -4.19
N ASP A 33 -8.89 -5.28 -4.82
CA ASP A 33 -9.99 -4.56 -5.49
C ASP A 33 -10.75 -3.65 -4.53
N PHE A 34 -10.98 -4.12 -3.29
CA PHE A 34 -11.67 -3.37 -2.26
C PHE A 34 -10.92 -2.09 -1.89
N ILE A 35 -9.62 -2.19 -1.64
CA ILE A 35 -8.79 -1.04 -1.28
C ILE A 35 -8.58 -0.13 -2.47
N GLU A 36 -8.22 -0.66 -3.65
CA GLU A 36 -7.96 0.14 -4.84
C GLU A 36 -9.21 0.91 -5.30
N THR A 37 -10.39 0.29 -5.25
CA THR A 37 -11.62 0.92 -5.74
C THR A 37 -12.19 1.95 -4.77
N TYR A 38 -12.13 1.70 -3.46
CA TYR A 38 -12.89 2.48 -2.47
C TYR A 38 -12.01 3.22 -1.45
N PHE A 39 -10.79 2.76 -1.19
CA PHE A 39 -9.93 3.24 -0.11
C PHE A 39 -8.47 3.37 -0.55
N CYS A 40 -8.21 3.88 -1.76
CA CYS A 40 -6.88 3.91 -2.35
C CYS A 40 -5.88 4.80 -1.58
N GLU A 41 -6.37 5.81 -0.86
CA GLU A 41 -5.56 6.65 0.05
C GLU A 41 -5.40 6.04 1.45
N GLY A 42 -6.10 4.93 1.73
CA GLY A 42 -6.11 4.28 3.03
C GLY A 42 -6.66 5.16 4.16
N TRP A 43 -6.02 5.05 5.33
CA TRP A 43 -6.33 5.76 6.57
C TRP A 43 -5.09 6.48 7.09
N PRO A 44 -4.68 7.59 6.44
CA PRO A 44 -3.41 8.24 6.69
C PRO A 44 -3.25 8.72 8.15
N ASP A 45 -4.36 8.99 8.85
CA ASP A 45 -4.33 9.40 10.25
C ASP A 45 -3.78 8.33 11.20
N SER A 46 -3.84 7.05 10.80
CA SER A 46 -3.21 5.94 11.54
C SER A 46 -1.71 5.81 11.28
N VAL A 47 -1.20 6.46 10.23
CA VAL A 47 0.20 6.38 9.80
C VAL A 47 0.96 7.60 10.33
N PRO A 48 2.18 7.43 10.88
CA PRO A 48 3.00 8.57 11.30
C PRO A 48 3.21 9.53 10.13
N GLU A 49 3.10 10.83 10.39
CA GLU A 49 3.10 11.88 9.36
C GLU A 49 4.25 11.76 8.38
N ASN A 50 5.44 11.46 8.91
CA ASN A 50 6.63 11.32 8.11
C ASN A 50 6.62 10.12 7.18
N TYR A 51 5.71 9.14 7.27
CA TYR A 51 5.60 7.99 6.36
C TYR A 51 4.29 7.96 5.53
N ARG A 52 3.52 9.04 5.56
CA ARG A 52 2.30 9.16 4.74
C ARG A 52 2.63 9.34 3.26
N GLY A 53 1.76 8.83 2.40
CA GLY A 53 1.88 8.90 0.95
C GLY A 53 2.87 7.89 0.36
N TRP A 54 3.09 8.01 -0.96
CA TRP A 54 3.99 7.13 -1.70
C TRP A 54 5.46 7.38 -1.36
N VAL A 55 6.16 6.29 -1.09
CA VAL A 55 7.60 6.22 -0.91
C VAL A 55 8.17 5.41 -2.06
N PHE A 56 9.05 6.04 -2.83
CA PHE A 56 9.70 5.39 -3.94
C PHE A 56 11.12 4.99 -3.56
N GLY A 57 11.44 3.72 -3.81
CA GLY A 57 12.74 3.14 -3.58
C GLY A 57 13.69 3.25 -4.77
N PRO A 58 14.76 2.46 -4.77
CA PRO A 58 15.80 2.54 -5.78
C PRO A 58 15.30 2.01 -7.13
N VAL A 59 15.93 2.49 -8.20
CA VAL A 59 15.75 1.96 -9.54
C VAL A 59 16.65 0.74 -9.70
N TYR A 60 16.04 -0.43 -9.89
CA TYR A 60 16.74 -1.66 -10.25
C TYR A 60 16.74 -1.80 -11.77
N GLY A 61 17.86 -2.26 -12.34
CA GLY A 61 17.98 -2.46 -13.80
C GLY A 61 18.98 -1.55 -14.52
N LYS A 62 20.21 -1.41 -14.00
CA LYS A 62 21.35 -0.90 -14.78
C LYS A 62 22.29 -2.04 -15.16
N ARG A 63 22.01 -2.72 -16.29
CA ARG A 63 22.99 -3.61 -16.96
C ARG A 63 22.86 -3.46 -18.47
N ILE A 64 23.99 -3.56 -19.18
CA ILE A 64 24.01 -3.69 -20.64
C ILE A 64 23.24 -4.98 -20.99
N GLY A 65 22.06 -4.84 -21.58
CA GLY A 65 21.19 -5.95 -21.97
C GLY A 65 19.78 -5.97 -21.33
N ASN A 66 19.56 -5.22 -20.25
CA ASN A 66 18.22 -5.02 -19.65
C ASN A 66 17.93 -3.51 -19.61
N PRO A 67 17.28 -2.95 -20.64
CA PRO A 67 16.97 -1.51 -20.71
C PRO A 67 15.84 -1.09 -19.77
N GLU A 68 15.01 -2.02 -19.31
CA GLU A 68 13.86 -1.81 -18.42
C GLU A 68 14.35 -1.67 -16.97
N GLY A 69 14.37 -0.43 -16.49
CA GLY A 69 14.60 -0.12 -15.09
C GLY A 69 13.25 -0.02 -14.39
N TYR A 70 13.10 -0.65 -13.23
CA TYR A 70 11.91 -0.51 -12.40
C TYR A 70 12.23 0.16 -11.07
N LYS A 71 11.36 1.07 -10.64
CA LYS A 71 11.44 1.78 -9.36
C LYS A 71 10.49 1.12 -8.38
N LYS A 72 10.99 0.66 -7.24
CA LYS A 72 10.12 0.12 -6.19
C LYS A 72 9.23 1.22 -5.60
N MET A 73 8.02 0.86 -5.21
CA MET A 73 7.09 1.77 -4.55
C MET A 73 6.45 1.12 -3.34
N LEU A 74 6.18 1.94 -2.33
CA LEU A 74 5.53 1.58 -1.09
C LEU A 74 4.57 2.71 -0.70
N HIS A 75 3.34 2.38 -0.32
CA HIS A 75 2.43 3.29 0.36
C HIS A 75 1.91 2.57 1.60
N ILE A 76 2.18 3.11 2.78
CA ILE A 76 1.59 2.59 4.02
C ILE A 76 0.18 3.17 4.12
N LEU A 77 -0.82 2.30 4.00
CA LEU A 77 -2.24 2.69 3.97
C LEU A 77 -2.82 2.75 5.38
N ALA A 78 -2.40 1.86 6.27
CA ALA A 78 -2.94 1.80 7.62
C ALA A 78 -1.92 1.15 8.57
N ILE A 79 -1.91 1.59 9.83
CA ILE A 79 -1.23 0.89 10.93
C ILE A 79 -2.22 0.68 12.06
N ASP A 80 -2.43 -0.56 12.46
CA ASP A 80 -3.34 -0.87 13.56
C ASP A 80 -2.67 -0.80 14.94
N LYS A 81 -3.48 -0.88 16.01
CA LYS A 81 -2.98 -0.78 17.39
C LYS A 81 -2.08 -1.93 17.80
N ASP A 82 -2.19 -3.08 17.13
CA ASP A 82 -1.38 -4.27 17.36
C ASP A 82 -0.07 -4.25 16.56
N GLY A 83 0.16 -3.19 15.78
CA GLY A 83 1.38 -3.01 15.00
C GLY A 83 1.40 -3.82 13.71
N LYS A 84 0.26 -4.22 13.15
CA LYS A 84 0.16 -4.62 11.74
C LYS A 84 0.12 -3.38 10.86
N ALA A 85 0.54 -3.55 9.62
CA ALA A 85 0.46 -2.54 8.58
C ALA A 85 -0.21 -3.10 7.32
N LEU A 86 -1.08 -2.30 6.73
CA LEU A 86 -1.62 -2.52 5.40
C LEU A 86 -0.87 -1.61 4.43
N THR A 87 -0.37 -2.17 3.34
CA THR A 87 0.52 -1.44 2.43
C THR A 87 0.17 -1.72 0.98
N PHE A 88 0.30 -0.74 0.10
CA PHE A 88 0.57 -1.00 -1.30
C PHE A 88 2.07 -1.19 -1.50
N GLN A 89 2.46 -2.29 -2.14
CA GLN A 89 3.86 -2.54 -2.50
C GLN A 89 3.95 -2.96 -3.95
N GLY A 90 4.91 -2.41 -4.68
CA GLY A 90 4.98 -2.64 -6.11
C GLY A 90 6.25 -2.15 -6.77
N ALA A 91 6.19 -2.09 -8.09
CA ALA A 91 7.20 -1.49 -8.92
C ALA A 91 6.55 -0.72 -10.09
N CYS A 92 7.12 0.44 -10.39
CA CYS A 92 6.82 1.25 -11.55
C CYS A 92 7.92 1.01 -12.59
N ASP A 93 7.58 0.62 -13.81
CA ASP A 93 8.54 0.64 -14.91
C ASP A 93 8.82 2.10 -15.28
N VAL A 94 10.10 2.47 -15.37
CA VAL A 94 10.52 3.86 -15.58
C VAL A 94 10.36 4.30 -17.04
N TYR A 95 10.21 3.36 -17.97
CA TYR A 95 10.20 3.61 -19.42
C TYR A 95 8.92 3.14 -20.10
N LEU A 96 8.28 2.11 -19.56
CA LEU A 96 6.98 1.64 -19.95
C LEU A 96 5.99 2.14 -18.89
N ASP A 97 4.86 2.70 -19.31
CA ASP A 97 3.78 3.13 -18.41
C ASP A 97 3.05 1.90 -17.83
N ALA A 98 3.81 1.07 -17.11
CA ALA A 98 3.45 -0.26 -16.65
C ALA A 98 3.75 -0.36 -15.16
N ASP A 99 2.81 0.14 -14.36
CA ASP A 99 2.86 0.09 -12.90
C ASP A 99 2.14 -1.17 -12.40
N GLY A 100 2.76 -1.87 -11.45
CA GLY A 100 2.16 -3.00 -10.77
C GLY A 100 2.41 -2.93 -9.27
N TYR A 101 1.33 -3.00 -8.48
CA TYR A 101 1.38 -3.12 -7.02
C TYR A 101 0.34 -4.12 -6.54
N ASP A 102 0.51 -4.56 -5.30
CA ASP A 102 -0.42 -5.41 -4.58
C ASP A 102 -0.66 -4.86 -3.17
N VAL A 103 -1.75 -5.27 -2.53
CA VAL A 103 -2.03 -4.99 -1.12
C VAL A 103 -1.38 -6.07 -0.26
N VAL A 104 -0.39 -5.66 0.53
CA VAL A 104 0.37 -6.54 1.41
C VAL A 104 0.08 -6.18 2.86
N VAL A 105 -0.33 -7.18 3.64
CA VAL A 105 -0.40 -7.10 5.10
C VAL A 105 0.94 -7.54 5.69
N THR A 106 1.54 -6.69 6.51
CA THR A 106 2.83 -6.92 7.15
C THR A 106 2.84 -6.31 8.56
N THR A 107 4.01 -6.17 9.19
CA THR A 107 4.16 -5.45 10.45
C THR A 107 4.46 -3.97 10.19
N ALA A 108 4.06 -3.10 11.12
CA ALA A 108 4.40 -1.68 11.11
C ALA A 108 5.91 -1.47 11.13
N GLN A 109 6.64 -2.32 11.87
CA GLN A 109 8.09 -2.27 11.91
C GLN A 109 8.71 -2.53 10.53
N ASP A 110 8.26 -3.57 9.82
CA ASP A 110 8.78 -3.93 8.50
C ASP A 110 8.40 -2.89 7.45
N ALA A 111 7.16 -2.40 7.47
CA ALA A 111 6.72 -1.34 6.56
C ALA A 111 7.54 -0.06 6.74
N ILE A 112 7.79 0.35 7.99
CA ILE A 112 8.61 1.53 8.30
C ILE A 112 10.08 1.29 7.94
N ALA A 113 10.62 0.09 8.19
CA ALA A 113 11.98 -0.25 7.81
C ALA A 113 12.17 -0.18 6.29
N LEU A 114 11.21 -0.72 5.53
CA LEU A 114 11.21 -0.66 4.07
C LEU A 114 11.08 0.79 3.56
N ALA A 115 10.22 1.60 4.18
CA ALA A 115 10.10 3.02 3.84
C ALA A 115 11.41 3.78 4.08
N LYS A 116 12.11 3.48 5.17
CA LYS A 116 13.44 4.06 5.45
C LYS A 116 14.48 3.61 4.42
N GLU A 117 14.50 2.33 4.08
CA GLU A 117 15.39 1.79 3.05
C GLU A 117 15.17 2.51 1.72
N TYR A 118 13.91 2.65 1.30
CA TYR A 118 13.56 3.30 0.03
C TYR A 118 13.99 4.76 -0.01
N ARG A 119 13.81 5.49 1.09
CA ARG A 119 14.25 6.89 1.18
C ARG A 119 15.76 7.06 1.19
N ALA A 120 16.49 6.15 1.83
CA ALA A 120 17.94 6.23 1.95
C ALA A 120 18.67 6.14 0.59
N VAL A 121 18.00 5.65 -0.45
CA VAL A 121 18.55 5.45 -1.79
C VAL A 121 17.88 6.31 -2.86
N ALA A 122 16.96 7.20 -2.45
CA ALA A 122 16.28 8.13 -3.33
C ALA A 122 17.03 9.47 -3.51
N ASP A 123 18.17 9.64 -2.83
CA ASP A 123 19.10 10.79 -2.94
C ASP A 123 20.18 10.57 -4.01
#